data_AF-W1PW12-F1
#
_entry.id   AF-W1PW12-F1
#
_cell.length_a   1.000
_cell.length_b   1.000
_cell.length_c   1.000
_cell.angle_alpha   90.00
_cell.angle_beta   90.00
_cell.angle_gamma   90.00
#
_symmetry.space_group_name_H-M   'P 1'
#
loop_
_entity.id
_entity.type
_entity.pdbx_description
1 polymer ?
#
loop_
_entity_poly.entity_id
_entity_poly.type
_entity_poly.pdbx_seq_one_letter_code
_entity_poly.pdbx_strand_id
1 'polypeptide(L)'
;MDSKCPSKIHLHNRIWNSIVNPFQLKCEGSSLCVDSVCYALDKFIKFNMFILDMNYEEWVQIPLPCNPCETSFRKLIEWGGWVHLVLVSGARDMEIWRLGRKVDRKWEN
;
A
#
# COMPACT_ATOMS: atom_id res chain seq x y z
N MET A 1 14.81 -49.37 12.97
CA MET A 1 14.33 -48.12 13.59
C MET A 1 13.82 -47.26 12.46
N ASP A 2 12.52 -47.33 12.18
CA ASP A 2 11.90 -46.65 11.05
C ASP A 2 11.64 -45.19 11.41
N SER A 3 12.31 -44.26 10.72
CA SER A 3 12.03 -42.84 10.83
C SER A 3 10.65 -42.57 10.23
N LYS A 4 9.65 -42.30 11.08
CA LYS A 4 8.36 -41.80 10.63
C LYS A 4 8.57 -40.44 9.96
N CYS A 5 8.34 -40.40 8.65
CA CYS A 5 8.21 -39.17 7.89
C CYS A 5 7.11 -38.31 8.54
N PRO A 6 7.35 -37.02 8.84
CA PRO A 6 6.31 -36.20 9.46
C PRO A 6 5.12 -36.07 8.51
N SER A 7 3.95 -36.34 9.07
CA SER A 7 2.65 -36.38 8.42
C SER A 7 2.40 -35.13 7.58
N LYS A 8 1.87 -35.35 6.37
CA LYS A 8 1.31 -34.34 5.45
C LYS A 8 0.71 -33.16 6.23
N ILE A 9 1.24 -31.96 5.99
CA ILE A 9 0.59 -30.71 6.39
C ILE A 9 -0.78 -30.70 5.71
N HIS A 10 -1.84 -30.86 6.50
CA HIS A 10 -3.21 -30.65 6.03
C HIS A 10 -3.41 -29.16 5.77
N LEU A 11 -3.19 -28.74 4.53
CA LEU A 11 -3.62 -27.44 4.04
C LEU A 11 -5.15 -27.47 4.01
N HIS A 12 -5.78 -26.92 5.05
CA HIS A 12 -7.20 -26.59 5.04
C HIS A 12 -7.53 -25.85 3.73
N ASN A 13 -8.63 -26.24 3.07
CA ASN A 13 -9.13 -25.62 1.85
C ASN A 13 -9.13 -24.09 1.99
N ARG A 14 -8.12 -23.43 1.39
CA ARG A 14 -8.03 -21.97 1.36
C ARG A 14 -8.98 -21.47 0.28
N ILE A 15 -10.20 -21.10 0.69
CA ILE A 15 -11.13 -20.38 -0.18
C ILE A 15 -10.60 -18.94 -0.28
N TRP A 16 -10.28 -18.52 -1.49
CA TRP A 16 -9.89 -17.14 -1.78
C TRP A 16 -11.15 -16.31 -2.01
N ASN A 17 -11.36 -15.30 -1.18
CA ASN A 17 -12.41 -14.31 -1.38
C ASN A 17 -11.79 -13.03 -1.94
N SER A 18 -12.47 -12.42 -2.92
CA SER A 18 -12.05 -11.16 -3.52
C SER A 18 -12.73 -9.99 -2.80
N ILE A 19 -11.95 -9.00 -2.37
CA ILE A 19 -12.48 -7.71 -1.91
C ILE A 19 -12.64 -6.80 -3.13
N VAL A 20 -13.86 -6.34 -3.39
CA VAL A 20 -14.15 -5.49 -4.54
C VAL A 20 -13.48 -4.13 -4.37
N ASN A 21 -12.78 -3.68 -5.40
CA ASN A 21 -12.19 -2.35 -5.46
C ASN A 21 -13.09 -1.42 -6.30
N PRO A 22 -13.73 -0.40 -5.69
CA PRO A 22 -14.63 0.51 -6.42
C PRO A 22 -13.89 1.45 -7.39
N PHE A 23 -12.58 1.61 -7.25
CA PHE A 23 -11.76 2.54 -8.05
C PHE A 23 -11.12 1.90 -9.27
N GLN A 24 -11.36 0.60 -9.51
CA GLN A 24 -10.83 -0.14 -10.68
C GLN A 24 -9.31 0.02 -10.87
N LEU A 25 -8.55 0.01 -9.77
CA LEU A 25 -7.11 0.24 -9.80
C LEU A 25 -6.40 -0.78 -10.68
N LYS A 26 -5.52 -0.29 -11.56
CA LYS A 26 -4.55 -1.14 -12.26
C LYS A 26 -3.28 -1.07 -11.45
N CYS A 27 -3.14 -2.01 -10.50
CA CYS A 27 -2.05 -2.00 -9.53
C CYS A 27 -0.70 -2.38 -10.20
N GLU A 28 -0.15 -1.45 -10.99
CA GLU A 28 1.22 -1.49 -11.52
C GLU A 28 2.18 -0.62 -10.70
N GLY A 29 1.74 -0.09 -9.54
CA GLY A 29 2.51 0.78 -8.66
C GLY A 29 2.97 0.09 -7.37
N SER A 30 3.16 0.88 -6.32
CA SER A 30 3.59 0.40 -5.00
C SER A 30 2.39 0.05 -4.13
N SER A 31 2.44 -1.08 -3.44
CA SER A 31 1.51 -1.42 -2.36
C SER A 31 2.25 -1.72 -1.06
N LEU A 32 1.59 -1.47 0.06
CA LEU A 32 2.12 -1.71 1.41
C LEU A 32 0.94 -2.01 2.32
N CYS A 33 1.06 -2.97 3.24
CA CYS A 33 0.08 -3.14 4.30
C CYS A 33 0.78 -2.96 5.66
N VAL A 34 0.20 -2.13 6.51
CA VAL A 34 0.64 -1.87 7.88
C VAL A 34 -0.57 -2.08 8.78
N ASP A 35 -0.43 -2.98 9.75
CA ASP A 35 -1.54 -3.45 10.58
C ASP A 35 -2.73 -3.93 9.73
N SER A 36 -3.95 -3.48 10.02
CA SER A 36 -5.18 -3.81 9.27
C SER A 36 -5.44 -2.91 8.07
N VAL A 37 -4.44 -2.13 7.61
CA VAL A 37 -4.64 -1.17 6.52
C VAL A 37 -3.70 -1.46 5.36
N CYS A 38 -4.26 -1.56 4.15
CA CYS A 38 -3.49 -1.67 2.92
C CYS A 38 -3.53 -0.36 2.13
N TYR A 39 -2.37 0.01 1.60
CA TYR A 39 -2.12 1.24 0.86
C TYR A 39 -1.69 0.87 -0.56
N ALA A 40 -2.23 1.54 -1.56
CA ALA A 40 -1.93 1.29 -2.95
C ALA A 40 -1.73 2.59 -3.72
N LEU A 41 -0.64 2.63 -4.48
CA LEU A 41 -0.37 3.61 -5.53
C LEU A 41 -0.64 2.95 -6.87
N ASP A 42 -1.40 3.63 -7.72
CA ASP A 42 -1.54 3.26 -9.11
C ASP A 42 -0.48 4.01 -9.93
N LYS A 43 0.14 3.31 -10.89
CA LYS A 43 1.21 3.85 -11.74
C LYS A 43 0.70 4.92 -12.70
N PHE A 44 -0.55 4.82 -13.16
CA PHE A 44 -1.17 5.72 -14.11
C PHE A 44 -1.88 6.88 -13.41
N ILE A 45 -2.39 6.66 -12.19
CA ILE A 45 -3.05 7.72 -11.40
C ILE A 45 -1.98 8.56 -10.70
N LYS A 46 -1.64 9.69 -11.30
CA LYS A 46 -0.53 10.56 -10.83
C LYS A 46 -0.80 11.26 -9.49
N PHE A 47 -2.02 11.27 -8.98
CA PHE A 47 -2.41 12.24 -7.94
C PHE A 47 -2.96 11.64 -6.66
N ASN A 48 -3.26 10.34 -6.62
CA ASN A 48 -3.99 9.76 -5.50
C ASN A 48 -3.32 8.49 -4.98
N MET A 49 -3.51 8.25 -3.69
CA MET A 49 -3.28 6.98 -3.03
C MET A 49 -4.62 6.40 -2.58
N PHE A 50 -4.72 5.08 -2.63
CA PHE A 50 -5.91 4.33 -2.23
C PHE A 50 -5.60 3.55 -0.96
N ILE A 51 -6.55 3.56 -0.04
CA ILE A 51 -6.41 2.99 1.29
C ILE A 51 -7.58 2.04 1.50
N LEU A 52 -7.30 0.78 1.81
CA LEU A 52 -8.27 -0.23 2.20
C LEU A 52 -8.13 -0.49 3.70
N ASP A 53 -9.18 -0.20 4.46
CA ASP A 53 -9.33 -0.73 5.81
C ASP A 53 -9.82 -2.19 5.72
N MET A 54 -8.98 -3.15 6.09
CA MET A 54 -9.29 -4.57 5.99
C MET A 54 -10.26 -5.06 7.07
N ASN A 55 -10.47 -4.30 8.16
CA ASN A 55 -11.44 -4.69 9.18
C ASN A 55 -12.88 -4.39 8.72
N TYR A 56 -13.06 -3.34 7.92
CA TYR A 56 -14.36 -2.87 7.44
C TYR A 56 -14.59 -3.06 5.93
N GLU A 57 -13.57 -3.54 5.22
CA GLU A 57 -13.52 -3.62 3.75
C GLU A 57 -13.83 -2.27 3.07
N GLU A 58 -13.44 -1.17 3.72
CA GLU A 58 -13.73 0.18 3.27
C GLU A 58 -12.56 0.78 2.49
N TRP A 59 -12.87 1.29 1.29
CA TRP A 59 -11.91 1.96 0.44
C TRP A 59 -12.02 3.48 0.55
N VAL A 60 -10.87 4.14 0.68
CA VAL A 60 -10.77 5.60 0.70
C VAL A 60 -9.67 6.04 -0.25
N GLN A 61 -9.94 7.13 -0.95
CA GLN A 61 -8.96 7.80 -1.81
C GLN A 61 -8.47 9.07 -1.12
N ILE A 62 -7.15 9.28 -1.10
CA ILE A 62 -6.55 10.52 -0.60
C ILE A 62 -5.60 11.13 -1.65
N PRO A 63 -5.48 12.47 -1.70
CA PRO A 63 -4.52 13.12 -2.59
C PRO A 63 -3.07 12.85 -2.13
N LEU A 64 -2.15 12.76 -3.09
CA LEU A 64 -0.71 12.73 -2.84
C LEU A 64 -0.18 14.14 -2.48
N PRO A 65 0.96 14.25 -1.76
CA PRO A 65 1.48 15.55 -1.33
C PRO A 65 2.14 16.38 -2.46
N CYS A 66 2.34 15.79 -3.64
CA CYS A 66 3.19 16.33 -4.68
C CYS A 66 2.42 16.92 -5.88
N ASN A 67 3.00 17.97 -6.47
CA ASN A 67 2.56 18.60 -7.72
C ASN A 67 2.70 17.61 -8.91
N PRO A 68 1.96 17.79 -10.04
CA PRO A 68 1.90 16.89 -11.21
C PRO A 68 3.20 16.56 -11.95
N CYS A 69 4.34 17.02 -11.46
CA CYS A 69 5.61 16.83 -12.16
C CYS A 69 5.86 15.34 -12.38
N GLU A 70 6.55 15.02 -13.48
CA GLU A 70 6.91 13.63 -13.80
C GLU A 70 7.88 13.11 -12.73
N THR A 71 7.31 12.50 -11.69
CA THR A 71 8.04 11.71 -10.72
C THR A 71 8.55 10.47 -11.43
N SER A 72 9.87 10.30 -11.42
CA SER A 72 10.52 9.13 -12.03
C SER A 72 10.36 7.88 -11.15
N PHE A 73 10.11 8.06 -9.85
CA PHE A 73 9.96 6.97 -8.89
C PHE A 73 9.02 7.34 -7.74
N ARG A 74 8.22 6.36 -7.31
CA ARG A 74 7.35 6.43 -6.13
C ARG A 74 7.36 5.09 -5.41
N LYS A 75 7.56 5.09 -4.09
CA LYS A 75 7.51 3.87 -3.28
C LYS A 75 6.91 4.15 -1.91
N LEU A 76 6.04 3.25 -1.46
CA LEU A 76 5.57 3.22 -0.08
C LEU A 76 6.53 2.38 0.76
N ILE A 77 6.87 2.88 1.94
CA ILE A 77 7.66 2.16 2.93
C ILE A 77 7.01 2.27 4.31
N GLU A 78 7.22 1.25 5.14
CA GLU A 78 6.93 1.31 6.56
C GLU A 78 8.22 1.69 7.30
N TRP A 79 8.14 2.67 8.20
CA TRP A 79 9.22 3.04 9.09
C TRP A 79 8.68 3.55 10.43
N GLY A 80 9.01 2.86 11.52
CA GLY A 80 8.61 3.26 12.88
C GLY A 80 7.11 3.13 13.15
N GLY A 81 6.43 2.22 12.46
CA GLY A 81 4.97 2.04 12.46
C GLY A 81 4.24 3.12 11.66
N TRP A 82 4.93 3.83 10.77
CA TRP A 82 4.35 4.88 9.94
C TRP A 82 4.51 4.55 8.47
N VAL A 83 3.51 4.92 7.68
CA VAL A 83 3.59 4.86 6.22
C VAL A 83 4.28 6.12 5.72
N HIS A 84 5.31 5.92 4.91
CA HIS A 84 6.00 6.97 4.22
C HIS A 84 5.93 6.78 2.71
N LEU A 85 5.91 7.89 2.00
CA LEU A 85 6.01 7.97 0.56
C LEU A 85 7.38 8.53 0.20
N VAL A 86 8.19 7.70 -0.46
CA VAL A 86 9.45 8.11 -1.05
C VAL A 86 9.20 8.53 -2.49
N LEU A 87 9.58 9.77 -2.81
CA LEU A 87 9.46 10.36 -4.14
C LEU A 87 10.85 10.70 -4.67
N VAL A 88 11.09 10.41 -5.94
CA VAL A 88 12.22 10.98 -6.68
C VAL A 88 11.67 11.78 -7.85
N SER A 89 11.96 13.08 -7.86
CA SER A 89 11.56 13.97 -8.94
C SER A 89 12.42 13.77 -10.19
N GLY A 90 11.99 14.30 -11.34
CA GLY A 90 12.84 14.36 -12.54
C GLY A 90 14.16 15.11 -12.34
N ALA A 91 14.22 16.02 -11.35
CA ALA A 91 15.44 16.73 -10.94
C ALA A 91 16.39 15.88 -10.09
N ARG A 92 16.01 14.63 -9.74
CA ARG A 92 16.73 13.70 -8.85
C ARG A 92 16.75 14.09 -7.38
N ASP A 93 15.96 15.08 -6.99
CA ASP A 93 15.71 15.37 -5.58
C ASP A 93 14.83 14.27 -4.98
N MET A 94 15.26 13.75 -3.82
CA MET A 94 14.51 12.77 -3.05
C MET A 94 13.74 13.47 -1.94
N GLU A 95 12.44 13.21 -1.88
CA GLU A 95 11.56 13.66 -0.80
C GLU A 95 10.95 12.46 -0.08
N ILE A 96 10.78 12.58 1.23
CA ILE A 96 10.10 11.57 2.04
C ILE A 96 8.96 12.26 2.76
N TRP A 97 7.74 11.80 2.49
CA TRP A 97 6.53 12.31 3.12
C TRP A 97 5.99 11.26 4.08
N ARG A 98 5.55 11.68 5.26
CA ARG A 98 4.89 10.81 6.26
C ARG A 98 3.38 10.95 6.16
N LEU A 99 2.65 9.84 6.25
CA LEU A 99 1.19 9.87 6.35
C LEU A 99 0.75 9.98 7.82
N GLY A 100 -0.06 10.98 8.15
CA GLY A 100 -0.61 11.17 9.50
C GLY A 100 -1.51 10.02 9.96
N ARG A 101 -1.40 9.64 11.24
CA ARG A 101 -2.06 8.46 11.86
C ARG A 101 -3.55 8.63 12.22
N LYS A 102 -4.14 9.82 12.09
CA LYS A 102 -5.52 10.12 12.55
C LYS A 102 -6.34 10.80 11.45
N VAL A 103 -7.66 10.55 11.51
CA VAL A 103 -8.86 11.12 10.83
C VAL A 103 -8.61 11.89 9.51
N ASP A 104 -7.71 12.86 9.52
CA ASP A 104 -7.38 13.73 8.42
C ASP A 104 -6.66 13.03 7.25
N ARG A 105 -5.91 11.94 7.51
CA ARG A 105 -5.11 11.20 6.49
C ARG A 105 -4.33 12.15 5.56
N LYS A 106 -3.67 13.15 6.16
CA LYS A 106 -2.87 14.17 5.46
C LYS A 106 -1.40 13.79 5.47
N TRP A 107 -0.70 14.25 4.46
CA TRP A 107 0.75 14.13 4.34
C TRP A 107 1.45 15.22 5.13
N GLU A 108 2.52 14.84 5.80
CA GLU A 108 3.41 15.70 6.58
C GLU A 108 4.82 15.57 6.00
N ASN A 109 5.49 16.70 5.77
CA ASN A 109 6.88 16.77 5.34
C ASN A 109 7.79 16.86 6.58
#